data_AF-A0A8B4Q7L2-F1
#
_entry.id   AF-A0A8B4Q7L2-F1
#
_cell.length_a   1.000
_cell.length_b   1.000
_cell.length_c   1.000
_cell.angle_alpha   90.00
_cell.angle_beta   90.00
_cell.angle_gamma   90.00
#
_symmetry.space_group_name_H-M   'P 1'
#
loop_
_entity.id
_entity.type
_entity.pdbx_description
1 polymer ?
#
loop_
_entity_poly.entity_id
_entity_poly.type
_entity_poly.pdbx_seq_one_letter_code
_entity_poly.pdbx_strand_id
1 'polypeptide(L)'
;MLKIRKIEPFYTKRDGDCLKLVFAYQYFSILKDDELFHFIPVEGKEIIIDLKTLQIENLSDVFVFQKSSRFIRLPLYQLLLVSNIHDHLQIILNDLELEKETNSAFATINDETKTLMYELEEQNRLRMIDVALDTRNRELFDELTE
;
A
#
# COMPACT_ATOMS: atom_id res chain seq x y z
N MET A 1 -15.82 -2.85 6.24
CA MET A 1 -14.35 -2.71 6.08
C MET A 1 -13.97 -2.90 4.62
N LEU A 2 -13.18 -1.99 4.03
CA LEU A 2 -12.74 -2.07 2.63
C LEU A 2 -11.39 -2.79 2.56
N LYS A 3 -11.25 -3.80 1.70
CA LYS A 3 -10.00 -4.53 1.46
C LYS A 3 -9.84 -4.81 -0.03
N ILE A 4 -8.60 -4.84 -0.52
CA ILE A 4 -8.33 -5.33 -1.87
C ILE A 4 -8.30 -6.86 -1.83
N ARG A 5 -8.97 -7.52 -2.77
CA ARG A 5 -8.94 -8.99 -2.87
C ARG A 5 -7.99 -9.46 -3.95
N LYS A 6 -7.95 -8.75 -5.07
CA LYS A 6 -7.12 -9.07 -6.23
C LYS A 6 -6.71 -7.77 -6.90
N ILE A 7 -5.45 -7.62 -7.25
CA ILE A 7 -4.96 -6.55 -8.10
C ILE A 7 -3.81 -7.13 -8.93
N GLU A 8 -4.06 -7.33 -10.21
CA GLU A 8 -3.09 -7.83 -11.17
C GLU A 8 -3.19 -6.91 -12.40
N PRO A 9 -2.12 -6.20 -12.81
CA PRO A 9 -2.18 -5.45 -14.05
C PRO A 9 -2.39 -6.42 -15.23
N PHE A 10 -3.22 -6.02 -16.19
CA PHE A 10 -3.40 -6.77 -17.44
C PHE A 10 -2.14 -6.69 -18.30
N TYR A 11 -1.51 -5.52 -18.34
CA TYR A 11 -0.14 -5.36 -18.82
C TYR A 11 0.53 -4.19 -18.11
N THR A 12 1.84 -4.16 -18.19
CA THR A 12 2.67 -3.07 -17.71
C THR A 12 3.41 -2.46 -18.88
N LYS A 13 3.56 -1.14 -18.87
CA LYS A 13 4.27 -0.41 -19.90
C LYS A 13 5.24 0.56 -19.25
N ARG A 14 6.52 0.45 -19.59
CA ARG A 14 7.55 1.42 -19.21
C ARG A 14 7.64 2.50 -20.28
N ASP A 15 7.61 3.75 -19.84
CA ASP A 15 7.68 4.94 -20.68
C ASP A 15 8.70 5.90 -20.07
N GLY A 16 9.97 5.71 -20.44
CA GLY A 16 11.10 6.40 -19.80
C GLY A 16 11.21 6.04 -18.31
N ASP A 17 11.03 7.07 -17.48
CA ASP A 17 11.05 6.96 -16.01
C ASP A 17 9.67 6.67 -15.42
N CYS A 18 8.63 6.49 -16.24
CA CYS A 18 7.29 6.17 -15.75
C CYS A 18 6.96 4.70 -16.00
N LEU A 19 6.40 4.03 -15.00
CA LEU A 19 5.81 2.70 -15.11
C LEU A 19 4.29 2.83 -15.08
N LYS A 20 3.63 2.38 -16.14
CA LYS A 20 2.18 2.37 -16.30
C LYS A 20 1.65 0.96 -16.07
N LEU A 21 0.91 0.76 -14.99
CA LEU A 21 0.19 -0.48 -14.70
C LEU A 21 -1.22 -0.35 -15.26
N VAL A 22 -1.57 -1.11 -16.30
CA VAL A 22 -2.88 -0.99 -16.96
C VAL A 22 -3.78 -2.15 -16.53
N PHE A 23 -5.00 -1.84 -16.08
CA PHE A 23 -5.95 -2.80 -15.55
C PHE A 23 -7.10 -3.05 -16.53
N ALA A 24 -7.51 -4.32 -16.67
CA ALA A 24 -8.66 -4.74 -17.45
C ALA A 24 -9.81 -5.18 -16.53
N TYR A 25 -10.97 -5.45 -17.12
CA TYR A 25 -12.16 -5.93 -16.40
C TYR A 25 -11.85 -7.16 -15.54
N GLN A 26 -12.26 -7.14 -14.26
CA GLN A 26 -12.03 -8.20 -13.24
C GLN A 26 -10.59 -8.45 -12.79
N TYR A 27 -9.60 -7.78 -13.37
CA TYR A 27 -8.20 -7.89 -12.94
C TYR A 27 -7.92 -7.17 -11.61
N PHE A 28 -8.86 -6.32 -11.19
CA PHE A 28 -8.85 -5.64 -9.91
C PHE A 28 -10.20 -5.87 -9.20
N SER A 29 -10.19 -6.24 -7.92
CA SER A 29 -11.39 -6.43 -7.13
C SER A 29 -11.20 -6.00 -5.67
N ILE A 30 -12.28 -5.49 -5.10
CA ILE A 30 -12.35 -5.02 -3.72
C ILE A 30 -13.45 -5.77 -2.98
N LEU A 31 -13.22 -6.01 -1.69
CA LEU A 31 -14.22 -6.47 -0.75
C LEU A 31 -14.66 -5.28 0.09
N LYS A 32 -15.96 -4.97 0.05
CA LYS A 32 -16.59 -4.00 0.94
C LYS A 32 -17.71 -4.70 1.69
N ASP A 33 -17.59 -4.78 3.01
CA ASP A 33 -18.61 -5.39 3.89
C ASP A 33 -18.97 -6.83 3.44
N ASP A 34 -17.93 -7.63 3.19
CA ASP A 34 -17.98 -9.01 2.64
C ASP A 34 -18.57 -9.15 1.23
N GLU A 35 -18.82 -8.04 0.55
CA GLU A 35 -19.29 -8.04 -0.83
C GLU A 35 -18.15 -7.80 -1.81
N LEU A 36 -18.03 -8.70 -2.80
CA LEU A 36 -17.03 -8.62 -3.85
C LEU A 36 -17.48 -7.70 -4.99
N PHE A 37 -16.71 -6.65 -5.27
CA PHE A 37 -16.89 -5.78 -6.42
C PHE A 37 -15.72 -5.95 -7.38
N HIS A 38 -16.02 -6.00 -8.67
CA HIS A 38 -15.03 -6.14 -9.75
C HIS A 38 -14.82 -4.81 -10.45
N PHE A 39 -13.57 -4.50 -10.75
CA PHE A 39 -13.20 -3.30 -11.48
C PHE A 39 -13.73 -3.31 -12.92
N ILE A 40 -14.12 -2.12 -13.39
CA ILE A 40 -14.53 -1.86 -14.76
C ILE A 40 -13.80 -0.60 -15.26
N PRO A 41 -13.11 -0.68 -16.41
CA PRO A 41 -12.34 0.43 -16.97
C PRO A 41 -13.24 1.47 -17.65
N VAL A 42 -14.03 2.21 -16.86
CA VAL A 42 -14.91 3.28 -17.37
C VAL A 42 -14.26 4.66 -17.28
N GLU A 43 -13.51 4.93 -16.21
CA GLU A 43 -12.85 6.22 -15.94
C GLU A 43 -11.33 6.00 -15.87
N GLY A 44 -10.78 5.80 -14.67
CA GLY A 44 -9.39 5.41 -14.46
C GLY A 44 -9.16 3.95 -14.85
N LYS A 45 -8.10 3.69 -15.61
CA LYS A 45 -7.72 2.34 -16.09
C LYS A 45 -6.26 1.98 -15.84
N GLU A 46 -5.47 2.93 -15.37
CA GLU A 46 -4.03 2.76 -15.20
C GLU A 46 -3.56 3.39 -13.90
N ILE A 47 -2.47 2.87 -13.35
CA ILE A 47 -1.73 3.48 -12.25
C ILE A 47 -0.36 3.83 -12.80
N ILE A 48 0.04 5.09 -12.68
CA ILE A 48 1.30 5.63 -13.17
C ILE A 48 2.21 5.83 -11.97
N ILE A 49 3.34 5.14 -11.98
CA ILE A 49 4.37 5.20 -10.95
C ILE A 49 5.60 5.85 -11.56
N ASP A 50 6.08 6.92 -10.96
CA ASP A 50 7.39 7.49 -11.29
C ASP A 50 8.48 6.59 -10.69
N LEU A 51 9.36 6.03 -11.53
CA LEU A 51 10.45 5.14 -11.13
C LEU A 51 11.63 5.89 -10.48
N LYS A 52 11.66 7.23 -10.52
CA LYS A 52 12.67 8.04 -9.80
C LYS A 52 12.24 8.34 -8.37
N THR A 53 11.00 8.81 -8.21
CA THR A 53 10.47 9.23 -6.90
C THR A 53 9.65 8.16 -6.21
N LEU A 54 9.24 7.15 -6.98
CA LEU A 54 8.50 5.98 -6.50
C LEU A 54 7.09 6.32 -6.05
N GLN A 55 6.60 7.47 -6.52
CA GLN A 55 5.30 8.01 -6.21
C GLN A 55 4.32 7.72 -7.33
N ILE A 56 3.05 7.59 -6.95
CA ILE A 56 1.96 7.47 -7.90
C ILE A 56 1.57 8.88 -8.36
N GLU A 57 1.63 9.13 -9.67
CA GLU A 57 1.34 10.45 -10.23
C GLU A 57 -0.17 10.72 -10.32
N ASN A 58 -0.96 9.69 -10.65
CA ASN A 58 -2.37 9.83 -10.97
C ASN A 58 -3.30 9.52 -9.78
N LEU A 59 -2.97 10.08 -8.60
CA LEU A 59 -3.74 9.89 -7.36
C LEU A 59 -5.22 10.29 -7.46
N SER A 60 -5.55 11.21 -8.37
CA SER A 60 -6.90 11.72 -8.57
C SER A 60 -7.77 10.83 -9.47
N ASP A 61 -7.18 9.82 -10.11
CA ASP A 61 -7.92 8.95 -11.03
C ASP A 61 -8.93 8.09 -10.27
N VAL A 62 -10.14 8.01 -10.81
CA VAL A 62 -11.28 7.32 -10.19
C VAL A 62 -11.42 5.92 -10.77
N PHE A 63 -11.32 4.93 -9.90
CA PHE A 63 -11.54 3.53 -10.21
C PHE A 63 -12.98 3.15 -9.90
N VAL A 64 -13.63 2.51 -10.87
CA VAL A 64 -15.03 2.10 -10.77
C VAL A 64 -15.11 0.60 -10.57
N PHE A 65 -15.85 0.16 -9.55
CA PHE A 65 -16.08 -1.24 -9.24
C PHE A 65 -17.58 -1.55 -9.26
N GLN A 66 -17.98 -2.67 -9.86
CA GLN A 66 -19.37 -3.10 -9.99
C GLN A 66 -19.62 -4.43 -9.30
N LYS A 67 -20.79 -4.54 -8.67
CA LYS A 67 -21.41 -5.79 -8.26
C LYS A 67 -22.88 -5.76 -8.66
N SER A 68 -23.27 -6.58 -9.63
CA SER A 68 -24.63 -6.63 -10.18
C SER A 68 -25.09 -5.24 -10.65
N SER A 69 -25.96 -4.54 -9.91
CA SER A 69 -26.45 -3.18 -10.24
C SER A 69 -25.76 -2.04 -9.47
N ARG A 70 -24.86 -2.37 -8.53
CA ARG A 70 -24.24 -1.40 -7.63
C ARG A 70 -22.85 -1.03 -8.10
N PHE A 71 -22.54 0.26 -8.03
CA PHE A 71 -21.24 0.81 -8.41
C PHE A 71 -20.58 1.49 -7.22
N ILE A 72 -19.27 1.32 -7.10
CA ILE A 72 -18.40 2.00 -6.16
C ILE A 72 -17.38 2.76 -6.98
N ARG A 73 -17.28 4.06 -6.75
CA ARG A 73 -16.26 4.93 -7.36
C ARG A 73 -15.30 5.33 -6.28
N LEU A 74 -14.02 5.00 -6.45
CA LEU A 74 -12.98 5.32 -5.49
C LEU A 74 -11.81 5.97 -6.22
N PRO A 75 -11.43 7.20 -5.84
CA PRO A 75 -10.15 7.77 -6.23
C PRO A 75 -8.99 6.88 -5.79
N LEU A 76 -7.92 6.87 -6.55
CA LEU A 76 -6.74 6.06 -6.26
C LEU A 76 -6.13 6.39 -4.90
N TYR A 77 -6.09 7.66 -4.50
CA TYR A 77 -5.63 8.03 -3.16
C TYR A 77 -6.42 7.35 -2.04
N GLN A 78 -7.73 7.09 -2.21
CA GLN A 78 -8.53 6.38 -1.21
C GLN A 78 -8.24 4.88 -1.21
N LEU A 79 -7.96 4.31 -2.38
CA LEU A 79 -7.52 2.92 -2.49
C LEU A 79 -6.16 2.72 -1.85
N LEU A 80 -5.26 3.72 -1.91
CA LEU A 80 -3.94 3.69 -1.28
C LEU A 80 -3.99 3.69 0.24
N LEU A 81 -5.03 4.28 0.84
CA LEU A 81 -5.27 4.24 2.29
C LEU A 81 -5.70 2.86 2.78
N VAL A 82 -6.03 1.94 1.87
CA VAL A 82 -6.35 0.56 2.24
C VAL A 82 -5.05 -0.19 2.51
N SER A 83 -4.93 -0.73 3.73
CA SER A 83 -3.66 -1.26 4.28
C SER A 83 -2.92 -2.26 3.39
N ASN A 84 -3.62 -3.00 2.53
CA ASN A 84 -3.02 -4.09 1.75
C ASN A 84 -2.65 -3.74 0.30
N ILE A 85 -2.91 -2.52 -0.17
CA ILE A 85 -2.57 -2.13 -1.55
C ILE A 85 -1.06 -2.02 -1.78
N HIS A 86 -0.31 -1.57 -0.76
CA HIS A 86 1.14 -1.42 -0.83
C HIS A 86 1.81 -2.78 -1.00
N ASP A 87 1.38 -3.79 -0.24
CA ASP A 87 1.87 -5.17 -0.36
C ASP A 87 1.68 -5.71 -1.79
N HIS A 88 0.49 -5.48 -2.36
CA HIS A 88 0.21 -5.96 -3.70
C HIS A 88 1.00 -5.21 -4.78
N LEU A 89 1.14 -3.89 -4.66
CA LEU A 89 1.98 -3.11 -5.58
C LEU A 89 3.44 -3.53 -5.47
N GLN A 90 3.93 -3.82 -4.27
CA GLN A 90 5.29 -4.33 -4.07
C GLN A 90 5.49 -5.69 -4.73
N ILE A 91 4.53 -6.62 -4.62
CA ILE A 91 4.60 -7.91 -5.34
C ILE A 91 4.65 -7.68 -6.85
N ILE A 92 3.78 -6.81 -7.38
CA ILE A 92 3.77 -6.48 -8.81
C ILE A 92 5.11 -5.86 -9.24
N LEU A 93 5.68 -4.94 -8.46
CA LEU A 93 6.97 -4.33 -8.75
C LEU A 93 8.11 -5.36 -8.71
N ASN A 94 8.15 -6.22 -7.69
CA ASN A 94 9.16 -7.28 -7.58
C ASN A 94 9.06 -8.31 -8.73
N ASP A 95 7.85 -8.67 -9.15
CA ASP A 95 7.62 -9.56 -10.29
C ASP A 95 8.09 -8.93 -11.61
N LEU A 96 8.04 -7.60 -11.71
CA LEU A 96 8.61 -6.86 -12.85
C LEU A 96 10.14 -6.73 -12.76
N GLU A 97 10.70 -6.67 -11.55
CA GLU A 97 12.15 -6.54 -11.28
C GLU A 97 12.96 -7.84 -11.49
N LEU A 98 12.31 -8.99 -11.72
CA LEU A 98 12.96 -10.19 -12.26
C LEU A 98 13.49 -9.98 -13.69
N GLU A 99 13.13 -8.87 -14.35
CA GLU A 99 13.80 -8.35 -15.54
C GLU A 99 14.45 -6.97 -15.29
N LYS A 100 15.59 -7.01 -14.59
CA LYS A 100 16.73 -6.06 -14.63
C LYS A 100 16.59 -4.69 -13.92
N GLU A 101 17.53 -4.52 -13.00
CA GLU A 101 18.20 -3.25 -12.64
C GLU A 101 17.31 -2.14 -12.06
N THR A 102 16.88 -2.24 -10.79
CA THR A 102 16.56 -1.05 -9.95
C THR A 102 16.55 -1.32 -8.44
N ASN A 103 17.45 -2.17 -7.95
CA ASN A 103 17.52 -2.55 -6.52
C ASN A 103 18.14 -1.50 -5.56
N SER A 104 18.30 -0.23 -5.91
CA SER A 104 19.09 0.72 -5.08
C SER A 104 18.32 1.89 -4.46
N ALA A 105 17.11 2.23 -4.88
CA ALA A 105 16.37 3.39 -4.35
C ALA A 105 15.21 3.00 -3.40
N PHE A 106 14.52 1.89 -3.68
CA PHE A 106 13.39 1.42 -2.86
C PHE A 106 13.78 0.67 -1.59
N ALA A 107 14.92 -0.04 -1.62
CA ALA A 107 15.49 -0.62 -0.41
C ALA A 107 15.70 0.48 0.62
N THR A 108 16.16 1.67 0.20
CA THR A 108 16.42 2.82 1.05
C THR A 108 15.16 3.43 1.67
N ILE A 109 14.05 3.57 0.92
CA ILE A 109 12.80 4.12 1.48
C ILE A 109 12.18 3.16 2.51
N ASN A 110 12.22 1.85 2.24
CA ASN A 110 11.72 0.86 3.20
C ASN A 110 12.62 0.79 4.44
N ASP A 111 13.93 0.97 4.28
CA ASP A 111 14.88 1.03 5.40
C ASP A 111 14.72 2.30 6.22
N GLU A 112 14.54 3.47 5.58
CA GLU A 112 14.27 4.75 6.26
C GLU A 112 12.94 4.73 7.01
N THR A 113 11.88 4.17 6.40
CA THR A 113 10.57 4.05 7.04
C THR A 113 10.60 3.04 8.19
N LYS A 114 11.32 1.92 8.05
CA LYS A 114 11.55 0.97 9.14
C LYS A 114 12.37 1.57 10.27
N THR A 115 13.40 2.36 9.93
CA THR A 115 14.23 3.06 10.91
C THR A 115 13.37 4.06 11.68
N LEU A 116 12.54 4.85 10.99
CA LEU A 116 11.62 5.79 11.63
C LEU A 116 10.57 5.08 12.50
N MET A 117 10.01 3.94 12.06
CA MET A 117 9.10 3.12 12.87
C MET A 117 9.80 2.60 14.13
N TYR A 118 11.03 2.09 14.00
CA TYR A 118 11.82 1.59 15.12
C TYR A 118 12.11 2.70 16.14
N GLU A 119 12.50 3.90 15.68
CA GLU A 119 12.72 5.06 16.55
C GLU A 119 11.46 5.49 17.30
N LEU A 120 10.30 5.48 16.63
CA LEU A 120 9.02 5.82 17.25
C LEU A 120 8.57 4.76 18.27
N GLU A 121 8.78 3.48 17.98
CA GLU A 121 8.51 2.38 18.90
C GLU A 121 9.41 2.45 20.14
N GLU A 122 10.69 2.75 19.94
CA GLU A 122 11.67 2.92 21.02
C GLU A 122 11.29 4.08 21.95
N GLN A 123 10.94 5.23 21.37
CA GLN A 123 10.47 6.39 22.15
C GLN A 123 9.19 6.06 22.92
N ASN A 124 8.27 5.30 22.32
CA ASN A 124 7.06 4.87 23.00
C ASN A 124 7.37 3.89 24.14
N ARG A 125 8.29 2.94 23.93
CA ARG A 125 8.74 2.00 24.98
C ARG A 125 9.33 2.75 26.17
N LEU A 126 10.26 3.69 25.93
CA LEU A 126 10.85 4.53 26.98
C LEU A 126 9.79 5.30 27.76
N ARG A 127 8.83 5.91 27.07
CA ARG A 127 7.71 6.61 27.72
C ARG A 127 6.84 5.66 28.56
N MET A 128 6.60 4.44 28.09
CA MET A 128 5.83 3.46 28.87
C MET A 128 6.60 2.97 30.10
N ILE A 129 7.93 2.88 30.05
CA ILE A 129 8.79 2.61 31.21
C ILE A 129 8.63 3.73 32.26
N ASP A 130 8.67 5.00 31.83
CA ASP A 130 8.46 6.14 32.75
C ASP A 130 7.07 6.10 33.39
N VAL A 131 6.02 5.77 32.61
CA VAL A 131 4.66 5.60 33.12
C VAL A 131 4.56 4.42 34.10
N ALA A 132 5.26 3.32 33.82
CA ALA A 132 5.30 2.17 34.72
C ALA A 132 5.97 2.52 36.06
N LEU A 133 7.03 3.33 36.04
CA LEU A 133 7.68 3.84 37.25
C LEU A 133 6.76 4.79 38.04
N ASP A 134 6.09 5.72 37.37
CA ASP A 134 5.18 6.69 38.00
C ASP A 134 3.96 6.01 38.64
N THR A 135 3.41 5.00 37.96
CA THR A 135 2.27 4.21 38.44
C THR A 135 2.67 3.06 39.38
N ARG A 136 3.97 2.89 39.65
CA ARG A 136 4.56 1.78 40.43
C ARG A 136 4.13 0.39 39.91
N ASN A 137 3.91 0.27 38.60
CA ASN A 137 3.57 -0.98 37.97
C ASN A 137 4.84 -1.77 37.62
N ARG A 138 5.20 -2.70 38.51
CA ARG A 138 6.43 -3.48 38.40
C ARG A 138 6.39 -4.52 37.28
N GLU A 139 5.24 -5.14 37.05
CA GLU A 139 5.06 -6.12 35.98
C GLU A 139 5.27 -5.47 34.59
N LEU A 140 4.67 -4.30 34.37
CA LEU A 140 4.83 -3.56 33.11
C LEU A 140 6.26 -3.04 32.92
N PHE A 141 6.95 -2.67 34.00
CA PHE A 141 8.35 -2.26 33.93
C PHE A 141 9.26 -3.42 33.51
N ASP A 142 9.08 -4.59 34.14
CA ASP A 142 9.88 -5.78 33.84
C ASP A 142 9.63 -6.24 32.39
N GLU A 143 8.38 -6.23 31.90
CA GLU A 143 8.03 -6.58 30.51
C GLU A 143 8.64 -5.65 29.46
N LEU A 144 8.80 -4.37 29.76
CA LEU A 144 9.35 -3.37 28.83
C LEU A 144 10.89 -3.26 28.87
N THR A 145 11.53 -3.95 29.83
CA THR A 145 13.00 -3.93 30.02
C THR A 145 13.68 -5.26 29.69
N GLU A 146 12.94 -6.35 29.50
CA GLU A 146 13.40 -7.60 28.85
C GLU A 146 13.60 -7.43 27.33
#